data_AF-A0A0F9DBW9-F1
#
_entry.id   AF-A0A0F9DBW9-F1
#
_cell.length_a   1.000
_cell.length_b   1.000
_cell.length_c   1.000
_cell.angle_alpha   90.00
_cell.angle_beta   90.00
_cell.angle_gamma   90.00
#
_symmetry.space_group_name_H-M   'P 1'
#
loop_
_entity.id
_entity.type
_entity.pdbx_description
1 polymer ?
#
loop_
_entity_poly.entity_id
_entity_poly.type
_entity_poly.pdbx_seq_one_letter_code
_entity_poly.pdbx_strand_id
1 'polypeptide(L)'
;MPNKIPEARGKLQGRPQGFGLKELGRNTAPTSDDTILQAYMKYFGDRTLLSGGAISDNGNGTATVATGTAWAKATDSETAAGVFFSFSADASVSLTDMSANHIYVDYNGGTPQLVTATSILTHGFKLDHILVGTVFRNGATLHFHAVDKIGIGRIGRSDMHHREEHTAHRASGLVTSDGGSLALSVTSGIIYEGQSRHPTTVDGSTWSTWHYNFTGGVWVEVTGQSTVSNSQYNDITSGTGLVNLTANRYAVHWVYVDIDGTHLHIVYGQGDYKANEAEEARVPASLPPQVTGYGVLIAKVIVRQGQTALIITYPWAVTFMSSLATDHSNLANLGADDHTQYLLADGSRALSGAWDMGSQAVTNLNMDSGTIDGATITAP
;
A
#
# COMPACT_ATOMS: atom_id res chain seq x y z
N MET A 1 -74.11 -40.68 59.62
CA MET A 1 -73.23 -41.45 58.70
C MET A 1 -71.91 -40.70 58.58
N PRO A 2 -70.79 -41.23 59.09
CA PRO A 2 -69.51 -40.52 59.09
C PRO A 2 -68.65 -41.01 57.91
N ASN A 3 -68.38 -40.14 56.93
CA ASN A 3 -67.42 -40.49 55.87
C ASN A 3 -65.99 -40.15 56.31
N LYS A 4 -65.32 -41.21 56.76
CA LYS A 4 -63.87 -41.31 56.90
C LYS A 4 -63.20 -41.38 55.52
N ILE A 5 -62.00 -40.83 55.47
CA ILE A 5 -61.02 -40.87 54.37
C ILE A 5 -60.65 -42.33 54.01
N PRO A 6 -60.48 -42.68 52.73
CA PRO A 6 -59.65 -43.80 52.32
C PRO A 6 -58.28 -43.33 51.79
N GLU A 7 -57.21 -43.81 52.44
CA GLU A 7 -55.86 -43.83 51.89
C GLU A 7 -55.80 -44.74 50.66
N ALA A 8 -55.24 -44.25 49.55
CA ALA A 8 -54.75 -45.10 48.47
C ALA A 8 -53.21 -45.16 48.56
N ARG A 9 -52.70 -46.17 49.28
CA ARG A 9 -51.30 -46.61 49.18
C ARG A 9 -51.11 -47.35 47.84
N GLY A 10 -50.41 -46.71 46.91
CA GLY A 10 -49.89 -47.35 45.69
C GLY A 10 -48.61 -46.66 45.27
N LYS A 11 -47.49 -47.40 45.20
CA LYS A 11 -46.16 -46.88 44.83
C LYS A 11 -46.22 -46.18 43.47
N LEU A 12 -45.81 -44.91 43.39
CA LEU A 12 -45.55 -44.23 42.12
C LEU A 12 -44.27 -44.80 41.48
N GLN A 13 -44.44 -45.83 40.65
CA GLN A 13 -43.47 -46.20 39.62
C GLN A 13 -43.88 -45.49 38.32
N GLY A 14 -42.94 -44.74 37.72
CA GLY A 14 -43.04 -44.20 36.36
C GLY A 14 -43.47 -42.73 36.26
N ARG A 15 -42.55 -41.85 35.85
CA ARG A 15 -42.88 -40.52 35.30
C ARG A 15 -43.42 -40.69 33.87
N PRO A 16 -44.58 -40.12 33.51
CA PRO A 16 -45.02 -40.07 32.13
C PRO A 16 -44.16 -39.13 31.28
N GLN A 17 -43.98 -39.58 30.05
CA GLN A 17 -43.18 -39.06 28.96
C GLN A 17 -43.72 -37.74 28.36
N GLY A 18 -42.78 -36.87 27.95
CA GLY A 18 -42.82 -36.12 26.69
C GLY A 18 -43.75 -34.90 26.59
N PHE A 19 -43.16 -33.70 26.59
CA PHE A 19 -43.73 -32.54 25.90
C PHE A 19 -43.08 -32.42 24.52
N GLY A 20 -43.89 -32.41 23.46
CA GLY A 20 -43.44 -32.36 22.08
C GLY A 20 -42.82 -31.03 21.68
N LEU A 21 -41.59 -31.08 21.20
CA LEU A 21 -40.89 -30.00 20.50
C LEU A 21 -41.39 -29.96 19.05
N LYS A 22 -42.45 -29.20 18.79
CA LYS A 22 -42.74 -28.76 17.43
C LYS A 22 -42.96 -27.25 17.44
N GLU A 23 -42.16 -26.62 16.59
CA GLU A 23 -42.30 -25.28 16.02
C GLU A 23 -41.48 -24.17 16.69
N LEU A 24 -40.59 -23.62 15.87
CA LEU A 24 -39.52 -22.70 16.17
C LEU A 24 -40.03 -21.39 16.79
N GLY A 25 -39.26 -20.88 17.74
CA GLY A 25 -39.20 -19.43 18.02
C GLY A 25 -39.06 -19.10 19.49
N ARG A 26 -37.82 -18.99 19.97
CA ARG A 26 -37.31 -18.07 21.02
C ARG A 26 -36.10 -18.68 21.71
N ASN A 27 -34.94 -18.08 21.45
CA ASN A 27 -33.97 -17.67 22.46
C ASN A 27 -33.94 -18.51 23.77
N THR A 28 -33.43 -19.73 23.70
CA THR A 28 -32.82 -20.37 24.87
C THR A 28 -31.35 -20.57 24.55
N ALA A 29 -30.49 -19.78 25.20
CA ALA A 29 -29.07 -20.01 25.20
C ALA A 29 -28.81 -21.48 25.64
N PRO A 30 -27.92 -22.22 24.97
CA PRO A 30 -27.65 -23.61 25.31
C PRO A 30 -27.22 -23.70 26.78
N THR A 31 -27.75 -24.67 27.53
CA THR A 31 -27.63 -24.73 29.00
C THR A 31 -26.34 -25.40 29.49
N SER A 32 -25.35 -25.62 28.62
CA SER A 32 -24.05 -26.20 29.00
C SER A 32 -22.93 -25.66 28.11
N ASP A 33 -21.75 -25.40 28.67
CA ASP A 33 -20.59 -24.86 27.93
C ASP A 33 -20.21 -25.72 26.71
N ASP A 34 -20.36 -27.04 26.81
CA ASP A 34 -20.07 -27.98 25.72
C ASP A 34 -21.04 -27.85 24.52
N THR A 35 -22.30 -27.48 24.77
CA THR A 35 -23.28 -27.23 23.70
C THR A 35 -23.12 -25.83 23.08
N ILE A 36 -22.62 -24.86 23.84
CA ILE A 36 -22.26 -23.53 23.34
C ILE A 36 -21.02 -23.62 22.45
N LEU A 37 -19.98 -24.33 22.89
CA LEU A 37 -18.74 -24.51 22.12
C LEU A 37 -18.99 -25.28 20.80
N GLN A 38 -19.77 -26.37 20.87
CA GLN A 38 -20.16 -27.11 19.67
C GLN A 38 -21.01 -26.27 18.70
N ALA A 39 -21.93 -25.46 19.21
CA ALA A 39 -22.69 -24.52 18.38
C ALA A 39 -21.78 -23.47 17.75
N TYR A 40 -20.81 -22.94 18.48
CA TYR A 40 -19.87 -21.96 17.96
C TYR A 40 -19.05 -22.53 16.79
N MET A 41 -18.42 -23.69 16.99
CA MET A 41 -17.66 -24.38 15.93
C MET A 41 -18.53 -24.73 14.71
N LYS A 42 -19.80 -25.05 14.94
CA LYS A 42 -20.74 -25.40 13.87
C LYS A 42 -21.12 -24.21 12.99
N TYR A 43 -21.21 -22.99 13.52
CA TYR A 43 -21.73 -21.84 12.77
C TYR A 43 -20.68 -20.79 12.42
N PHE A 44 -19.57 -20.69 13.15
CA PHE A 44 -18.62 -19.58 13.00
C PHE A 44 -17.20 -20.02 12.61
N GLY A 45 -17.00 -21.29 12.24
CA GLY A 45 -15.72 -21.73 11.68
C GLY A 45 -15.42 -21.09 10.32
N ASP A 46 -14.13 -20.98 10.01
CA ASP A 46 -13.64 -20.61 8.69
C ASP A 46 -13.37 -21.86 7.84
N ARG A 47 -13.73 -21.79 6.55
CA ARG A 47 -13.43 -22.85 5.58
C ARG A 47 -11.93 -23.18 5.57
N THR A 48 -11.62 -24.46 5.68
CA THR A 48 -10.27 -24.91 6.02
C THR A 48 -9.94 -26.24 5.35
N LEU A 49 -8.80 -26.28 4.67
CA LEU A 49 -8.11 -27.54 4.36
C LEU A 49 -7.35 -28.00 5.61
N LEU A 50 -7.75 -29.13 6.19
CA LEU A 50 -7.23 -29.60 7.48
C LEU A 50 -6.00 -30.50 7.30
N SER A 51 -6.06 -31.43 6.34
CA SER A 51 -4.96 -32.34 6.03
C SER A 51 -5.02 -32.80 4.57
N GLY A 52 -3.92 -33.39 4.08
CA GLY A 52 -3.85 -33.85 2.69
C GLY A 52 -3.81 -32.71 1.66
N GLY A 53 -4.32 -32.97 0.45
CA GLY A 53 -4.41 -31.99 -0.65
C GLY A 53 -3.07 -31.63 -1.29
N ALA A 54 -2.04 -32.46 -1.12
CA ALA A 54 -0.73 -32.23 -1.73
C ALA A 54 -0.84 -32.25 -3.26
N ILE A 55 -0.23 -31.25 -3.91
CA ILE A 55 -0.17 -31.14 -5.37
C ILE A 55 1.19 -31.66 -5.83
N SER A 56 1.18 -32.48 -6.88
CA SER A 56 2.40 -32.98 -7.53
C SER A 56 2.24 -32.94 -9.05
N ASP A 57 3.36 -32.73 -9.75
CA ASP A 57 3.42 -32.74 -11.21
C ASP A 57 3.58 -34.16 -11.74
N ASN A 58 2.72 -34.56 -12.68
CA ASN A 58 2.80 -35.87 -13.34
C ASN A 58 3.78 -35.90 -14.51
N GLY A 59 4.39 -34.75 -14.88
CA GLY A 59 5.34 -34.63 -15.99
C GLY A 59 4.71 -34.69 -17.38
N ASN A 60 3.38 -34.61 -17.46
CA ASN A 60 2.60 -34.68 -18.70
C ASN A 60 1.60 -33.52 -18.85
N GLY A 61 1.75 -32.46 -18.04
CA GLY A 61 0.85 -31.31 -18.03
C GLY A 61 -0.44 -31.53 -17.23
N THR A 62 -0.54 -32.61 -16.45
CA THR A 62 -1.61 -32.82 -15.46
C THR A 62 -1.03 -32.83 -14.05
N ALA A 63 -1.84 -32.42 -13.07
CA ALA A 63 -1.45 -32.48 -11.66
C ALA A 63 -2.14 -33.64 -10.96
N THR A 64 -1.46 -34.26 -10.00
CA THR A 64 -2.09 -35.12 -9.00
C THR A 64 -2.37 -34.30 -7.74
N VAL A 65 -3.59 -34.40 -7.23
CA VAL A 65 -4.00 -33.87 -5.92
C VAL A 65 -4.33 -35.04 -5.02
N ALA A 66 -3.59 -35.17 -3.91
CA ALA A 66 -3.80 -36.23 -2.94
C ALA A 66 -5.16 -36.09 -2.21
N THR A 67 -5.64 -37.18 -1.61
CA THR A 67 -6.81 -37.15 -0.71
C THR A 67 -6.59 -36.13 0.40
N GLY A 68 -7.68 -35.66 1.00
CA GLY A 68 -7.59 -34.75 2.14
C GLY A 68 -8.86 -34.67 2.96
N THR A 69 -8.72 -33.98 4.09
CA THR A 69 -9.82 -33.66 4.99
C THR A 69 -10.01 -32.16 5.06
N ALA A 70 -11.26 -31.74 5.19
CA ALA A 70 -11.64 -30.35 5.06
C ALA A 70 -12.84 -30.02 5.97
N TRP A 71 -13.01 -28.73 6.20
CA TRP A 71 -14.18 -28.14 6.85
C TRP A 71 -14.70 -26.98 6.02
N ALA A 72 -15.99 -26.96 5.71
CA ALA A 72 -16.65 -25.84 5.01
C ALA A 72 -18.12 -25.72 5.46
N LYS A 73 -18.83 -24.71 4.97
CA LYS A 73 -20.29 -24.66 5.11
C LYS A 73 -20.93 -25.73 4.23
N ALA A 74 -22.05 -26.30 4.68
CA ALA A 74 -22.79 -27.31 3.91
C ALA A 74 -23.38 -26.77 2.60
N THR A 75 -23.61 -25.45 2.55
CA THR A 75 -24.00 -24.69 1.36
C THR A 75 -23.35 -23.31 1.42
N ASP A 76 -23.27 -22.62 0.29
CA ASP A 76 -22.88 -21.21 0.20
C ASP A 76 -23.86 -20.25 0.92
N SER A 77 -23.84 -20.27 2.25
CA SER A 77 -24.69 -19.43 3.10
C SER A 77 -24.07 -19.23 4.48
N GLU A 78 -24.16 -18.01 5.00
CA GLU A 78 -23.64 -17.68 6.34
C GLU A 78 -24.37 -18.45 7.46
N THR A 79 -25.65 -18.78 7.25
CA THR A 79 -26.48 -19.50 8.23
C THR A 79 -26.35 -21.02 8.13
N ALA A 80 -25.69 -21.54 7.10
CA ALA A 80 -25.46 -22.96 6.94
C ALA A 80 -24.60 -23.51 8.07
N ALA A 81 -24.87 -24.76 8.44
CA ALA A 81 -24.00 -25.49 9.37
C ALA A 81 -22.69 -25.85 8.68
N GLY A 82 -21.60 -25.75 9.43
CA GLY A 82 -20.30 -26.27 9.05
C GLY A 82 -20.26 -27.79 9.11
N VAL A 83 -19.50 -28.39 8.21
CA VAL A 83 -19.39 -29.83 8.04
C VAL A 83 -17.93 -30.23 7.87
N PHE A 84 -17.54 -31.30 8.56
CA PHE A 84 -16.28 -32.00 8.29
C PHE A 84 -16.51 -33.03 7.20
N PHE A 85 -15.59 -33.10 6.24
CA PHE A 85 -15.67 -34.06 5.17
C PHE A 85 -14.28 -34.47 4.67
N SER A 86 -14.24 -35.55 3.90
CA SER A 86 -13.05 -35.99 3.16
C SER A 86 -13.33 -35.90 1.67
N PHE A 87 -12.29 -35.65 0.88
CA PHE A 87 -12.37 -35.70 -0.58
C PHE A 87 -11.34 -36.71 -1.12
N SER A 88 -11.72 -37.36 -2.22
CA SER A 88 -10.88 -38.34 -2.90
C SER A 88 -9.74 -37.67 -3.67
N ALA A 89 -8.64 -38.40 -3.87
CA ALA A 89 -7.56 -37.94 -4.74
C ALA A 89 -8.04 -37.82 -6.18
N ASP A 90 -7.50 -36.85 -6.91
CA ASP A 90 -7.58 -36.78 -8.36
C ASP A 90 -6.17 -36.90 -8.92
N ALA A 91 -5.91 -38.00 -9.63
CA ALA A 91 -4.60 -38.30 -10.20
C ALA A 91 -4.33 -37.58 -11.53
N SER A 92 -5.34 -36.93 -12.11
CA SER A 92 -5.22 -36.30 -13.43
C SER A 92 -6.12 -35.07 -13.52
N VAL A 93 -5.87 -34.10 -12.65
CA VAL A 93 -6.59 -32.82 -12.65
C VAL A 93 -6.44 -32.15 -14.01
N SER A 94 -7.57 -31.81 -14.62
CA SER A 94 -7.61 -31.12 -15.91
C SER A 94 -7.21 -29.65 -15.74
N LEU A 95 -6.18 -29.22 -16.47
CA LEU A 95 -5.64 -27.86 -16.38
C LEU A 95 -5.69 -27.19 -17.75
N THR A 96 -6.13 -25.94 -17.77
CA THR A 96 -6.07 -25.06 -18.95
C THR A 96 -4.63 -24.63 -19.15
N ASP A 97 -4.09 -24.88 -20.35
CA ASP A 97 -2.73 -24.48 -20.70
C ASP A 97 -2.60 -22.96 -20.86
N MET A 98 -1.40 -22.43 -20.62
CA MET A 98 -1.12 -20.99 -20.69
C MET A 98 -2.03 -20.14 -19.79
N SER A 99 -2.45 -20.70 -18.64
CA SER A 99 -3.32 -20.02 -17.70
C SER A 99 -3.03 -20.44 -16.25
N ALA A 100 -3.36 -19.54 -15.32
CA ALA A 100 -3.39 -19.88 -13.90
C ALA A 100 -4.67 -20.68 -13.61
N ASN A 101 -4.50 -21.88 -13.08
CA ASN A 101 -5.57 -22.77 -12.68
C ASN A 101 -5.67 -22.78 -11.15
N HIS A 102 -6.82 -22.40 -10.62
CA HIS A 102 -7.12 -22.50 -9.20
C HIS A 102 -7.82 -23.83 -8.95
N ILE A 103 -7.15 -24.73 -8.22
CA ILE A 103 -7.71 -26.02 -7.82
C ILE A 103 -8.38 -25.82 -6.47
N TYR A 104 -9.67 -26.13 -6.38
CA TYR A 104 -10.44 -26.03 -5.15
C TYR A 104 -11.29 -27.28 -4.93
N VAL A 105 -11.63 -27.53 -3.67
CA VAL A 105 -12.60 -28.55 -3.29
C VAL A 105 -13.96 -27.88 -3.14
N ASP A 106 -14.97 -28.42 -3.81
CA ASP A 106 -16.38 -28.06 -3.67
C ASP A 106 -17.07 -29.17 -2.85
N TYR A 107 -17.72 -28.81 -1.74
CA TYR A 107 -18.46 -29.77 -0.91
C TYR A 107 -19.64 -30.42 -1.66
N ASN A 108 -20.21 -29.72 -2.65
CA ASN A 108 -21.21 -30.23 -3.59
C ASN A 108 -22.34 -31.04 -2.91
N GLY A 109 -22.97 -30.45 -1.91
CA GLY A 109 -24.13 -31.05 -1.22
C GLY A 109 -23.85 -32.39 -0.54
N GLY A 110 -22.60 -32.65 -0.12
CA GLY A 110 -22.21 -33.91 0.54
C GLY A 110 -21.52 -34.92 -0.38
N THR A 111 -21.23 -34.54 -1.62
CA THR A 111 -20.41 -35.34 -2.56
C THR A 111 -19.17 -34.54 -2.98
N PRO A 112 -18.16 -34.39 -2.11
CA PRO A 112 -17.04 -33.49 -2.35
C PRO A 112 -16.28 -33.81 -3.63
N GLN A 113 -15.95 -32.79 -4.40
CA GLN A 113 -15.26 -32.91 -5.68
C GLN A 113 -14.11 -31.91 -5.80
N LEU A 114 -13.05 -32.30 -6.52
CA LEU A 114 -11.99 -31.38 -6.93
C LEU A 114 -12.39 -30.73 -8.25
N VAL A 115 -12.31 -29.40 -8.27
CA VAL A 115 -12.70 -28.59 -9.43
C VAL A 115 -11.61 -27.57 -9.72
N THR A 116 -11.47 -27.22 -10.99
CA THR A 116 -10.52 -26.23 -11.47
C THR A 116 -11.22 -25.05 -12.12
N ALA A 117 -10.76 -23.83 -11.84
CA ALA A 117 -11.21 -22.62 -12.53
C ALA A 117 -10.03 -21.71 -12.85
N THR A 118 -10.14 -20.95 -13.95
CA THR A 118 -9.17 -19.90 -14.33
C THR A 118 -9.48 -18.54 -13.72
N SER A 119 -10.60 -18.42 -12.99
CA SER A 119 -10.99 -17.23 -12.25
C SER A 119 -11.10 -17.54 -10.77
N ILE A 120 -10.44 -16.73 -9.94
CA ILE A 120 -10.54 -16.84 -8.48
C ILE A 120 -11.97 -16.56 -8.00
N LEU A 121 -12.75 -15.75 -8.72
CA LEU A 121 -14.10 -15.37 -8.32
C LEU A 121 -15.09 -16.54 -8.33
N THR A 122 -14.79 -17.61 -9.09
CA THR A 122 -15.65 -18.80 -9.18
C THR A 122 -15.82 -19.51 -7.84
N HIS A 123 -14.78 -19.51 -7.00
CA HIS A 123 -14.77 -20.20 -5.70
C HIS A 123 -14.40 -19.26 -4.53
N GLY A 124 -13.72 -18.15 -4.81
CA GLY A 124 -13.10 -17.28 -3.83
C GLY A 124 -14.07 -16.66 -2.82
N PHE A 125 -15.34 -16.50 -3.18
CA PHE A 125 -16.38 -15.99 -2.28
C PHE A 125 -17.39 -17.04 -1.80
N LYS A 126 -17.20 -18.31 -2.19
CA LYS A 126 -18.11 -19.41 -1.87
C LYS A 126 -17.79 -20.06 -0.53
N LEU A 127 -18.77 -20.14 0.37
CA LEU A 127 -18.54 -20.63 1.75
C LEU A 127 -18.40 -22.16 1.86
N ASP A 128 -18.82 -22.88 0.83
CA ASP A 128 -18.73 -24.34 0.65
C ASP A 128 -17.55 -24.78 -0.23
N HIS A 129 -16.71 -23.84 -0.68
CA HIS A 129 -15.53 -24.09 -1.52
C HIS A 129 -14.23 -23.74 -0.80
N ILE A 130 -13.20 -24.58 -0.95
CA ILE A 130 -11.87 -24.38 -0.34
C ILE A 130 -10.78 -24.45 -1.40
N LEU A 131 -9.99 -23.39 -1.54
CA LEU A 131 -8.81 -23.38 -2.42
C LEU A 131 -7.73 -24.33 -1.87
N VAL A 132 -7.20 -25.20 -2.72
CA VAL A 132 -6.11 -26.15 -2.41
C VAL A 132 -4.77 -25.62 -2.90
N GLY A 133 -4.74 -25.00 -4.08
CA GLY A 133 -3.52 -24.46 -4.67
C GLY A 133 -3.77 -23.80 -6.01
N THR A 134 -2.74 -23.11 -6.49
CA THR A 134 -2.73 -22.50 -7.83
C THR A 134 -1.63 -23.16 -8.65
N VAL A 135 -1.98 -23.55 -9.88
CA VAL A 135 -1.10 -24.24 -10.83
C VAL A 135 -1.10 -23.48 -12.14
N PHE A 136 0.06 -23.00 -12.58
CA PHE A 136 0.26 -22.52 -13.94
C PHE A 136 0.81 -23.65 -14.81
N ARG A 137 0.09 -23.99 -15.87
CA ARG A 137 0.50 -25.01 -16.84
C ARG A 137 1.19 -24.36 -18.02
N ASN A 138 2.38 -24.85 -18.35
CA ASN A 138 3.10 -24.53 -19.58
C ASN A 138 3.44 -25.83 -20.33
N GLY A 139 2.53 -26.24 -21.22
CA GLY A 139 2.64 -27.50 -21.95
C GLY A 139 2.62 -28.69 -20.99
N ALA A 140 3.78 -29.36 -20.86
CA ALA A 140 3.98 -30.49 -19.96
C ALA A 140 4.52 -30.12 -18.57
N THR A 141 5.00 -28.88 -18.39
CA THR A 141 5.60 -28.41 -17.14
C THR A 141 4.57 -27.69 -16.29
N LEU A 142 4.55 -27.97 -14.99
CA LEU A 142 3.70 -27.27 -14.02
C LEU A 142 4.52 -26.38 -13.08
N HIS A 143 4.04 -25.16 -12.86
CA HIS A 143 4.49 -24.28 -11.79
C HIS A 143 3.38 -24.16 -10.77
N PHE A 144 3.59 -24.61 -9.53
CA PHE A 144 2.52 -24.65 -8.55
C PHE A 144 2.94 -24.24 -7.15
N HIS A 145 1.96 -23.71 -6.42
CA HIS A 145 2.05 -23.47 -4.99
C HIS A 145 0.79 -24.04 -4.32
N ALA A 146 1.00 -24.82 -3.27
CA ALA A 146 -0.09 -25.25 -2.39
C ALA A 146 -0.45 -24.11 -1.43
N VAL A 147 -1.73 -23.99 -1.09
CA VAL A 147 -2.15 -23.07 -0.04
C VAL A 147 -1.81 -23.68 1.32
N ASP A 148 -1.35 -22.84 2.24
CA ASP A 148 -1.13 -23.25 3.62
C ASP A 148 -2.43 -23.73 4.29
N LYS A 149 -2.27 -24.65 5.24
CA LYS A 149 -3.37 -25.14 6.09
C LYS A 149 -3.57 -24.15 7.23
N ILE A 150 -4.25 -23.04 6.94
CA ILE A 150 -4.31 -21.89 7.85
C ILE A 150 -5.37 -22.04 8.95
N GLY A 151 -6.40 -22.87 8.74
CA GLY A 151 -7.40 -23.11 9.78
C GLY A 151 -8.06 -21.84 10.32
N ILE A 152 -8.44 -21.90 11.59
CA ILE A 152 -8.95 -20.75 12.37
C ILE A 152 -7.88 -19.67 12.64
N GLY A 153 -6.60 -19.93 12.31
CA GLY A 153 -5.51 -18.97 12.47
C GLY A 153 -5.44 -17.90 11.38
N ARG A 154 -6.42 -17.85 10.48
CA ARG A 154 -6.40 -16.99 9.29
C ARG A 154 -6.39 -15.52 9.62
N ILE A 155 -7.12 -15.09 10.64
CA ILE A 155 -7.10 -13.68 11.07
C ILE A 155 -5.74 -13.25 11.62
N GLY A 156 -5.07 -14.11 12.40
CA GLY A 156 -3.72 -13.83 12.93
C GLY A 156 -2.67 -13.78 11.83
N ARG A 157 -2.74 -14.66 10.83
CA ARG A 157 -1.86 -14.58 9.65
C ARG A 157 -2.19 -13.39 8.75
N SER A 158 -3.46 -12.99 8.65
CA SER A 158 -3.85 -11.77 7.95
C SER A 158 -3.28 -10.54 8.65
N ASP A 159 -3.34 -10.46 9.98
CA ASP A 159 -2.72 -9.37 10.74
C ASP A 159 -1.21 -9.30 10.49
N MET A 160 -0.51 -10.43 10.58
CA MET A 160 0.91 -10.50 10.28
C MET A 160 1.25 -10.12 8.84
N HIS A 161 0.47 -10.56 7.86
CA HIS A 161 0.64 -10.17 6.46
C HIS A 161 0.55 -8.64 6.31
N HIS A 162 -0.42 -7.99 6.95
CA HIS A 162 -0.52 -6.52 6.90
C HIS A 162 0.71 -5.86 7.54
N ARG A 163 1.19 -6.38 8.67
CA ARG A 163 2.38 -5.87 9.38
C ARG A 163 3.68 -6.06 8.59
N GLU A 164 3.80 -7.15 7.83
CA GLU A 164 4.96 -7.42 6.97
C GLU A 164 4.98 -6.54 5.71
N GLU A 165 3.81 -6.27 5.12
CA GLU A 165 3.70 -5.39 3.96
C GLU A 165 3.95 -3.93 4.34
N HIS A 166 3.35 -3.48 5.45
CA HIS A 166 3.53 -2.15 6.01
C HIS A 166 3.49 -2.21 7.54
N THR A 167 4.55 -1.77 8.22
CA THR A 167 4.58 -1.68 9.69
C THR A 167 3.39 -0.89 10.23
N ALA A 168 3.06 0.22 9.56
CA ALA A 168 1.80 0.94 9.73
C ALA A 168 1.50 1.79 8.50
N HIS A 169 0.22 2.12 8.29
CA HIS A 169 -0.19 3.01 7.20
C HIS A 169 -1.34 3.92 7.61
N ARG A 170 -1.35 5.12 7.03
CA ARG A 170 -2.44 6.09 7.19
C ARG A 170 -3.70 5.61 6.45
N ALA A 171 -4.84 5.60 7.13
CA ALA A 171 -6.15 5.42 6.49
C ALA A 171 -6.83 6.75 6.14
N SER A 172 -6.77 7.76 7.03
CA SER A 172 -7.41 9.06 6.80
C SER A 172 -6.80 10.18 7.67
N GLY A 173 -7.17 11.43 7.42
CA GLY A 173 -6.72 12.59 8.20
C GLY A 173 -5.24 12.91 8.03
N LEU A 174 -4.53 13.34 9.08
CA LEU A 174 -3.07 13.62 9.05
C LEU A 174 -2.64 14.54 7.89
N VAL A 175 -3.53 15.45 7.50
CA VAL A 175 -3.23 16.42 6.43
C VAL A 175 -2.44 17.55 7.07
N THR A 176 -1.17 17.68 6.66
CA THR A 176 -0.28 18.76 7.10
C THR A 176 -0.52 20.01 6.25
N SER A 177 -0.75 21.16 6.87
CA SER A 177 -0.89 22.46 6.20
C SER A 177 0.03 23.51 6.83
N ASP A 178 0.23 24.61 6.10
CA ASP A 178 0.96 25.77 6.61
C ASP A 178 0.14 26.42 7.74
N GLY A 179 0.69 26.43 8.95
CA GLY A 179 0.10 27.09 10.13
C GLY A 179 0.42 28.58 10.20
N GLY A 180 1.23 29.08 9.27
CA GLY A 180 1.74 30.45 9.22
C GLY A 180 3.05 30.60 9.98
N SER A 181 3.93 31.47 9.47
CA SER A 181 5.23 31.78 10.11
C SER A 181 6.09 30.54 10.42
N LEU A 182 6.19 29.62 9.44
CA LEU A 182 6.92 28.35 9.57
C LEU A 182 6.30 27.33 10.53
N ALA A 183 5.12 27.61 11.11
CA ALA A 183 4.39 26.63 11.90
C ALA A 183 3.67 25.62 10.98
N LEU A 184 3.33 24.46 11.53
CA LEU A 184 2.51 23.46 10.86
C LEU A 184 1.14 23.38 11.55
N SER A 185 0.14 22.95 10.79
CA SER A 185 -1.11 22.44 11.34
C SER A 185 -1.36 21.06 10.77
N VAL A 186 -1.79 20.10 11.60
CA VAL A 186 -2.04 18.73 11.19
C VAL A 186 -3.46 18.34 11.60
N THR A 187 -4.25 17.83 10.67
CA THR A 187 -5.59 17.32 11.02
C THR A 187 -5.49 16.00 11.79
N SER A 188 -6.44 15.76 12.69
CA SER A 188 -6.59 14.43 13.30
C SER A 188 -6.82 13.38 12.22
N GLY A 189 -6.34 12.16 12.45
CA GLY A 189 -6.43 11.09 11.48
C GLY A 189 -6.38 9.71 12.10
N ILE A 190 -6.25 8.71 11.24
CA ILE A 190 -6.29 7.30 11.58
C ILE A 190 -5.10 6.59 10.95
N ILE A 191 -4.39 5.84 11.78
CA ILE A 191 -3.31 4.91 11.37
C ILE A 191 -3.77 3.49 11.68
N TYR A 192 -3.46 2.55 10.78
CA TYR A 192 -3.55 1.12 11.06
C TYR A 192 -2.17 0.53 11.29
N GLU A 193 -2.06 -0.29 12.33
CA GLU A 193 -0.92 -1.16 12.61
C GLU A 193 -1.42 -2.61 12.60
N GLY A 194 -1.19 -3.31 11.47
CA GLY A 194 -1.93 -4.54 11.18
C GLY A 194 -3.44 -4.27 11.11
N GLN A 195 -4.23 -4.97 11.91
CA GLN A 195 -5.68 -4.77 12.06
C GLN A 195 -6.06 -3.79 13.18
N SER A 196 -5.09 -3.30 13.95
CA SER A 196 -5.32 -2.35 15.05
C SER A 196 -5.47 -0.94 14.50
N ARG A 197 -6.52 -0.24 14.94
CA ARG A 197 -6.87 1.12 14.50
C ARG A 197 -6.49 2.15 15.57
N HIS A 198 -5.62 3.09 15.22
CA HIS A 198 -5.10 4.13 16.10
C HIS A 198 -5.57 5.52 15.66
N PRO A 199 -6.38 6.23 16.48
CA PRO A 199 -6.67 7.63 16.24
C PRO A 199 -5.49 8.50 16.65
N THR A 200 -5.19 9.53 15.87
CA THR A 200 -4.08 10.44 16.18
C THR A 200 -4.56 11.68 16.92
N THR A 201 -3.70 12.21 17.79
CA THR A 201 -3.93 13.42 18.58
C THR A 201 -2.99 14.56 18.22
N VAL A 202 -1.98 14.33 17.38
CA VAL A 202 -1.10 15.37 16.84
C VAL A 202 -1.90 16.45 16.10
N ASP A 203 -1.47 17.70 16.25
CA ASP A 203 -2.13 18.88 15.67
C ASP A 203 -1.17 19.82 14.92
N GLY A 204 0.14 19.52 14.91
CA GLY A 204 1.17 20.37 14.33
C GLY A 204 1.73 21.45 15.27
N SER A 205 1.33 21.48 16.54
CA SER A 205 1.80 22.52 17.49
C SER A 205 3.27 22.35 17.91
N THR A 206 3.71 21.11 18.11
CA THR A 206 5.09 20.78 18.49
C THR A 206 5.55 19.48 17.84
N TRP A 207 6.86 19.35 17.64
CA TRP A 207 7.48 18.16 17.06
C TRP A 207 8.95 18.02 17.51
N SER A 208 9.50 16.83 17.29
CA SER A 208 10.94 16.61 17.32
C SER A 208 11.53 16.79 15.93
N THR A 209 12.72 17.37 15.85
CA THR A 209 13.50 17.40 14.61
C THR A 209 14.70 16.46 14.69
N TRP A 210 15.09 15.90 13.55
CA TRP A 210 16.16 14.92 13.45
C TRP A 210 17.17 15.31 12.37
N HIS A 211 18.44 15.34 12.75
CA HIS A 211 19.57 15.46 11.81
C HIS A 211 20.64 14.42 12.12
N TYR A 212 21.52 14.16 11.16
CA TYR A 212 22.55 13.15 11.30
C TYR A 212 23.89 13.82 11.56
N ASN A 213 24.51 13.50 12.69
CA ASN A 213 25.85 13.97 12.99
C ASN A 213 26.86 13.00 12.35
N PHE A 214 27.46 13.42 11.24
CA PHE A 214 28.42 12.59 10.50
C PHE A 214 29.64 12.22 11.34
N THR A 215 30.20 13.17 12.09
CA THR A 215 31.39 12.93 12.92
C THR A 215 31.12 11.93 14.05
N GLY A 216 29.92 12.00 14.64
CA GLY A 216 29.49 11.09 15.69
C GLY A 216 28.91 9.77 15.19
N GLY A 217 28.54 9.68 13.90
CA GLY A 217 27.88 8.52 13.31
C GLY A 217 26.47 8.27 13.86
N VAL A 218 25.79 9.30 14.39
CA VAL A 218 24.53 9.15 15.14
C VAL A 218 23.46 10.14 14.67
N TRP A 219 22.20 9.74 14.81
CA TRP A 219 21.07 10.66 14.70
C TRP A 219 20.90 11.46 15.98
N VAL A 220 20.67 12.77 15.82
CA VAL A 220 20.45 13.71 16.92
C VAL A 220 19.02 14.19 16.88
N GLU A 221 18.31 14.02 17.99
CA GLU A 221 16.96 14.54 18.20
C GLU A 221 17.00 15.92 18.89
N VAL A 222 16.15 16.84 18.42
CA VAL A 222 15.86 18.08 19.13
C VAL A 222 14.35 18.19 19.30
N THR A 223 13.87 18.07 20.54
CA THR A 223 12.45 18.05 20.89
C THR A 223 11.83 19.45 21.01
N GLY A 224 10.49 19.52 21.01
CA GLY A 224 9.76 20.75 21.35
C GLY A 224 9.89 21.89 20.34
N GLN A 225 10.19 21.56 19.09
CA GLN A 225 10.24 22.53 17.99
C GLN A 225 8.82 22.87 17.54
N SER A 226 8.62 24.10 17.09
CA SER A 226 7.33 24.61 16.59
C SER A 226 7.46 25.47 15.32
N THR A 227 8.68 25.54 14.76
CA THR A 227 8.95 26.24 13.51
C THR A 227 9.83 25.39 12.61
N VAL A 228 9.47 25.30 11.33
CA VAL A 228 10.24 24.60 10.31
C VAL A 228 11.48 25.42 9.98
N SER A 229 12.66 24.79 9.99
CA SER A 229 13.88 25.51 9.66
C SER A 229 13.89 25.97 8.21
N ASN A 230 14.08 27.26 7.99
CA ASN A 230 14.24 27.87 6.68
C ASN A 230 15.67 28.36 6.44
N SER A 231 16.62 27.93 7.27
CA SER A 231 17.99 28.44 7.23
C SER A 231 19.02 27.34 7.13
N GLN A 232 18.67 26.09 7.46
CA GLN A 232 19.63 25.00 7.56
C GLN A 232 19.12 23.72 6.87
N TYR A 233 20.08 22.93 6.40
CA TYR A 233 19.89 21.55 5.95
C TYR A 233 20.88 20.62 6.67
N ASN A 234 20.69 19.31 6.54
CA ASN A 234 21.55 18.31 7.17
C ASN A 234 22.64 17.82 6.20
N ASP A 235 23.84 18.38 6.29
CA ASP A 235 25.02 17.89 5.57
C ASP A 235 25.50 16.55 6.18
N ILE A 236 25.36 15.49 5.40
CA ILE A 236 25.80 14.13 5.78
C ILE A 236 27.17 13.77 5.23
N THR A 237 27.92 14.73 4.71
CA THR A 237 29.27 14.50 4.16
C THR A 237 30.37 14.92 5.13
N SER A 238 30.07 15.78 6.10
CA SER A 238 31.04 16.30 7.05
C SER A 238 30.42 16.87 8.32
N GLY A 239 31.24 17.06 9.37
CA GLY A 239 30.87 17.87 10.54
C GLY A 239 29.78 17.27 11.44
N THR A 240 29.04 18.15 12.11
CA THR A 240 28.01 17.81 13.11
C THR A 240 26.58 17.78 12.53
N GLY A 241 26.42 17.84 11.21
CA GLY A 241 25.13 17.71 10.53
C GLY A 241 24.57 19.03 9.99
N LEU A 242 24.09 19.94 10.86
CA LEU A 242 23.37 21.13 10.38
C LEU A 242 24.29 22.23 9.82
N VAL A 243 24.04 22.63 8.57
CA VAL A 243 24.78 23.68 7.86
C VAL A 243 23.79 24.70 7.28
N ASN A 244 24.21 25.96 7.18
CA ASN A 244 23.40 27.03 6.60
C ASN A 244 23.17 26.81 5.09
N LEU A 245 21.95 27.08 4.64
CA LEU A 245 21.58 27.13 3.24
C LEU A 245 22.26 28.31 2.55
N THR A 246 22.60 28.12 1.28
CA THR A 246 23.02 29.24 0.43
C THR A 246 21.82 30.16 0.16
N ALA A 247 22.08 31.44 -0.06
CA ALA A 247 21.03 32.39 -0.44
C ALA A 247 20.25 31.88 -1.67
N ASN A 248 18.92 32.00 -1.62
CA ASN A 248 18.00 31.52 -2.67
C ASN A 248 17.92 30.00 -2.87
N ARG A 249 18.39 29.21 -1.90
CA ARG A 249 18.20 27.75 -1.87
C ARG A 249 17.02 27.33 -1.02
N TYR A 250 16.65 26.06 -1.12
CA TYR A 250 15.46 25.49 -0.51
C TYR A 250 15.85 24.34 0.43
N ALA A 251 15.30 24.37 1.65
CA ALA A 251 15.33 23.24 2.55
C ALA A 251 14.18 22.29 2.22
N VAL A 252 14.41 21.00 2.40
CA VAL A 252 13.38 19.95 2.35
C VAL A 252 13.28 19.33 3.73
N HIS A 253 12.07 19.05 4.19
CA HIS A 253 11.78 18.46 5.49
C HIS A 253 10.75 17.34 5.33
N TRP A 254 10.99 16.21 5.99
CA TRP A 254 10.15 15.03 5.91
C TRP A 254 9.40 14.85 7.22
N VAL A 255 8.07 14.96 7.17
CA VAL A 255 7.21 14.97 8.36
C VAL A 255 6.62 13.58 8.55
N TYR A 256 6.79 13.05 9.75
CA TYR A 256 6.32 11.74 10.19
C TYR A 256 5.48 11.89 11.44
N VAL A 257 4.55 10.95 11.61
CA VAL A 257 3.78 10.76 12.85
C VAL A 257 4.07 9.38 13.40
N ASP A 258 4.26 9.28 14.71
CA ASP A 258 4.42 7.98 15.36
C ASP A 258 3.15 7.13 15.24
N ILE A 259 3.28 5.81 15.25
CA ILE A 259 2.14 4.88 15.02
C ILE A 259 1.03 5.08 16.07
N ASP A 260 1.38 5.42 17.31
CA ASP A 260 0.41 5.75 18.35
C ASP A 260 -0.36 7.06 18.10
N GLY A 261 0.10 7.87 17.14
CA GLY A 261 -0.53 9.10 16.71
C GLY A 261 -0.31 10.29 17.64
N THR A 262 0.64 10.21 18.57
CA THR A 262 0.82 11.22 19.64
C THR A 262 1.98 12.19 19.41
N HIS A 263 3.00 11.80 18.63
CA HIS A 263 4.19 12.62 18.37
C HIS A 263 4.40 12.87 16.87
N LEU A 264 4.93 14.06 16.56
CA LEU A 264 5.40 14.46 15.24
C LEU A 264 6.92 14.47 15.21
N HIS A 265 7.48 13.97 14.11
CA HIS A 265 8.91 13.96 13.85
C HIS A 265 9.20 14.58 12.49
N ILE A 266 10.18 15.47 12.41
CA ILE A 266 10.64 16.08 11.17
C ILE A 266 12.10 15.70 10.94
N VAL A 267 12.37 15.00 9.84
CA VAL A 267 13.74 14.69 9.42
C VAL A 267 14.20 15.74 8.42
N TYR A 268 15.34 16.37 8.72
CA TYR A 268 15.97 17.34 7.80
C TYR A 268 16.40 16.66 6.50
N GLY A 269 16.10 17.31 5.38
CA GLY A 269 16.65 16.99 4.07
C GLY A 269 18.16 17.22 4.01
N GLN A 270 18.80 16.55 3.07
CA GLN A 270 20.26 16.38 3.05
C GLN A 270 20.98 17.21 1.99
N GLY A 271 20.37 18.29 1.50
CA GLY A 271 20.95 19.10 0.44
C GLY A 271 20.55 20.58 0.46
N ASP A 272 21.36 21.36 -0.25
CA ASP A 272 21.21 22.81 -0.48
C ASP A 272 20.58 23.06 -1.85
N TYR A 273 19.28 22.78 -1.96
CA TYR A 273 18.61 22.56 -3.24
C TYR A 273 18.22 23.85 -3.98
N LYS A 274 18.24 23.81 -5.31
CA LYS A 274 17.42 24.70 -6.15
C LYS A 274 15.94 24.29 -6.05
N ALA A 275 15.03 25.15 -6.53
CA ALA A 275 13.59 24.89 -6.44
C ALA A 275 13.17 23.54 -7.06
N ASN A 276 13.60 23.27 -8.30
CA ASN A 276 13.33 22.00 -8.99
C ASN A 276 13.96 20.79 -8.29
N GLU A 277 15.20 20.94 -7.81
CA GLU A 277 15.90 19.88 -7.08
C GLU A 277 15.18 19.53 -5.75
N ALA A 278 14.58 20.52 -5.07
CA ALA A 278 13.80 20.31 -3.85
C ALA A 278 12.49 19.57 -4.11
N GLU A 279 11.84 19.85 -5.25
CA GLU A 279 10.64 19.14 -5.69
C GLU A 279 10.92 17.67 -6.03
N GLU A 280 12.09 17.38 -6.58
CA GLU A 280 12.53 16.02 -6.91
C GLU A 280 13.26 15.29 -5.78
N ALA A 281 13.58 15.99 -4.69
CA ALA A 281 14.27 15.42 -3.55
C ALA A 281 13.51 14.18 -3.02
N ARG A 282 14.28 13.12 -2.77
CA ARG A 282 13.80 11.83 -2.26
C ARG A 282 14.00 11.76 -0.75
N VAL A 283 13.22 10.90 -0.10
CA VAL A 283 13.40 10.57 1.32
C VAL A 283 14.85 10.12 1.55
N PRO A 284 15.52 10.60 2.63
CA PRO A 284 16.87 10.18 2.98
C PRO A 284 17.01 8.66 3.02
N ALA A 285 18.11 8.13 2.48
CA ALA A 285 18.34 6.68 2.39
C ALA A 285 18.48 6.02 3.77
N SER A 286 19.02 6.76 4.74
CA SER A 286 19.01 6.40 6.15
C SER A 286 18.10 7.36 6.90
N LEU A 287 17.36 6.85 7.89
CA LEU A 287 16.47 7.62 8.74
C LEU A 287 16.75 7.29 10.23
N PRO A 288 16.32 8.14 11.18
CA PRO A 288 16.39 7.83 12.59
C PRO A 288 15.66 6.52 12.93
N PRO A 289 16.19 5.69 13.85
CA PRO A 289 15.54 4.44 14.25
C PRO A 289 14.07 4.59 14.67
N GLN A 290 13.76 5.66 15.42
CA GLN A 290 12.38 5.99 15.82
C GLN A 290 11.46 6.12 14.60
N VAL A 291 11.89 6.87 13.59
CA VAL A 291 11.12 7.11 12.37
C VAL A 291 11.01 5.85 11.51
N THR A 292 12.09 5.06 11.38
CA THR A 292 12.04 3.81 10.59
C THR A 292 11.21 2.71 11.23
N GLY A 293 11.24 2.60 12.56
CA GLY A 293 10.57 1.51 13.28
C GLY A 293 9.16 1.86 13.70
N TYR A 294 8.85 3.15 13.85
CA TYR A 294 7.63 3.60 14.48
C TYR A 294 6.99 4.85 13.84
N GLY A 295 7.51 5.33 12.71
CA GLY A 295 7.00 6.51 12.03
C GLY A 295 6.24 6.21 10.73
N VAL A 296 5.17 6.96 10.48
CA VAL A 296 4.44 7.00 9.20
C VAL A 296 4.70 8.34 8.52
N LEU A 297 5.21 8.33 7.28
CA LEU A 297 5.45 9.54 6.50
C LEU A 297 4.11 10.20 6.13
N ILE A 298 3.94 11.48 6.47
CA ILE A 298 2.71 12.23 6.21
C ILE A 298 2.88 13.42 5.27
N ALA A 299 4.06 14.02 5.21
CA ALA A 299 4.30 15.14 4.30
C ALA A 299 5.77 15.33 3.93
N LYS A 300 5.99 15.98 2.79
CA LYS A 300 7.23 16.66 2.43
C LYS A 300 6.96 18.16 2.44
N VAL A 301 7.74 18.90 3.22
CA VAL A 301 7.67 20.35 3.36
C VAL A 301 8.92 20.96 2.72
N ILE A 302 8.73 21.95 1.86
CA ILE A 302 9.80 22.68 1.17
C ILE A 302 9.69 24.15 1.55
N VAL A 303 10.83 24.79 1.89
CA VAL A 303 10.87 26.20 2.26
C VAL A 303 12.13 26.86 1.72
N ARG A 304 11.98 28.07 1.16
CA ARG A 304 13.11 28.86 0.65
C ARG A 304 13.85 29.54 1.79
N GLN A 305 15.17 29.67 1.63
CA GLN A 305 16.04 30.34 2.59
C GLN A 305 15.49 31.72 2.98
N GLY A 306 15.30 31.92 4.29
CA GLY A 306 14.82 33.18 4.87
C GLY A 306 13.35 33.54 4.60
N GLN A 307 12.58 32.68 3.91
CA GLN A 307 11.15 32.87 3.68
C GLN A 307 10.31 32.07 4.67
N THR A 308 9.05 32.45 4.85
CA THR A 308 8.12 31.77 5.78
C THR A 308 7.07 30.90 5.09
N ALA A 309 6.90 31.05 3.78
CA ALA A 309 5.93 30.27 3.00
C ALA A 309 6.40 28.82 2.83
N LEU A 310 5.50 27.87 3.14
CA LEU A 310 5.76 26.45 3.03
C LEU A 310 5.07 25.85 1.79
N ILE A 311 5.79 25.06 1.02
CA ILE A 311 5.23 24.21 -0.03
C ILE A 311 5.10 22.79 0.54
N ILE A 312 3.89 22.24 0.60
CA ILE A 312 3.61 20.96 1.27
C ILE A 312 3.02 19.97 0.27
N THR A 313 3.62 18.78 0.22
CA THR A 313 3.20 17.68 -0.65
C THR A 313 3.03 16.39 0.17
N TYR A 314 2.20 15.46 -0.30
CA TYR A 314 1.82 14.27 0.46
C TYR A 314 2.19 12.99 -0.28
N PRO A 315 2.60 11.92 0.43
CA PRO A 315 3.00 10.66 -0.20
C PRO A 315 1.82 9.89 -0.82
N TRP A 316 0.59 10.21 -0.46
CA TRP A 316 -0.64 9.61 -1.01
C TRP A 316 -1.35 10.47 -2.06
N ALA A 317 -0.86 11.68 -2.34
CA ALA A 317 -1.47 12.52 -3.36
C ALA A 317 -1.00 12.07 -4.75
N VAL A 318 -1.81 11.24 -5.42
CA VAL A 318 -1.64 10.93 -6.86
C VAL A 318 -2.24 12.07 -7.70
N THR A 319 -1.71 13.28 -7.57
CA THR A 319 -1.95 14.28 -8.61
C THR A 319 -0.97 13.97 -9.73
N PHE A 320 -1.44 13.34 -10.81
CA PHE A 320 -0.67 13.24 -12.04
C PHE A 320 -0.49 14.65 -12.60
N MET A 321 0.53 15.35 -12.11
CA MET A 321 1.01 16.55 -12.77
C MET A 321 1.86 16.10 -13.95
N SER A 322 1.21 15.88 -15.10
CA SER A 322 1.91 16.12 -16.35
C SER A 322 2.32 17.58 -16.31
N SER A 323 3.61 17.88 -16.14
CA SER A 323 4.12 19.21 -16.44
C SER A 323 4.05 19.36 -17.97
N LEU A 324 2.86 19.64 -18.48
CA LEU A 324 2.77 20.29 -19.77
C LEU A 324 3.53 21.59 -19.58
N ALA A 325 4.66 21.73 -20.25
CA ALA A 325 5.21 23.04 -20.53
C ALA A 325 4.14 23.75 -21.36
N THR A 326 3.20 24.42 -20.70
CA THR A 326 2.15 25.22 -21.35
C THR A 326 2.77 26.37 -22.13
N ASP A 327 4.01 26.73 -21.80
CA ASP A 327 4.83 27.73 -22.45
C ASP A 327 6.30 27.26 -22.51
N HIS A 328 6.98 27.53 -23.63
CA HIS A 328 8.38 27.16 -23.86
C HIS A 328 9.34 27.90 -22.92
N SER A 329 8.89 29.01 -22.32
CA SER A 329 9.61 29.76 -21.29
C SER A 329 9.92 28.95 -20.03
N ASN A 330 9.21 27.83 -19.81
CA ASN A 330 9.36 26.98 -18.62
C ASN A 330 10.41 25.87 -18.76
N LEU A 331 11.11 25.76 -19.89
CA LEU A 331 12.22 24.79 -20.04
C LEU A 331 13.46 25.31 -19.32
N ALA A 332 13.96 24.51 -18.36
CA ALA A 332 15.29 24.74 -17.79
C ALA A 332 16.34 24.74 -18.91
N ASN A 333 17.34 25.63 -18.81
CA ASN A 333 18.40 25.82 -19.80
C ASN A 333 17.95 26.34 -21.18
N LEU A 334 16.81 27.03 -21.30
CA LEU A 334 16.41 27.71 -22.55
C LEU A 334 17.47 28.70 -23.07
N GLY A 335 18.22 29.34 -22.18
CA GLY A 335 19.33 30.23 -22.54
C GLY A 335 20.67 29.53 -22.73
N ALA A 336 20.73 28.20 -22.57
CA ALA A 336 21.96 27.46 -22.83
C ALA A 336 22.12 27.30 -24.34
N ASP A 337 23.30 27.67 -24.82
CA ASP A 337 23.69 27.50 -26.22
C ASP A 337 24.44 26.17 -26.40
N ASP A 338 23.78 25.07 -26.03
CA ASP A 338 24.31 23.71 -26.11
C ASP A 338 24.07 23.05 -27.47
N HIS A 339 23.36 23.74 -28.36
CA HIS A 339 23.10 23.33 -29.74
C HIS A 339 23.70 24.34 -30.72
N THR A 340 24.94 24.10 -31.14
CA THR A 340 25.70 25.00 -32.02
C THR A 340 25.20 25.09 -33.47
N GLN A 341 24.01 24.55 -33.76
CA GLN A 341 23.46 24.38 -35.12
C GLN A 341 22.73 25.62 -35.65
N TYR A 342 22.36 26.57 -34.78
CA TYR A 342 21.54 27.73 -35.15
C TYR A 342 22.26 29.06 -34.91
N LEU A 343 21.76 30.17 -35.45
CA LEU A 343 22.22 31.51 -35.12
C LEU A 343 21.60 31.98 -33.79
N LEU A 344 22.34 32.80 -33.05
CA LEU A 344 21.84 33.43 -31.83
C LEU A 344 21.09 34.72 -32.17
N ALA A 345 19.97 34.96 -31.49
CA ALA A 345 19.15 36.16 -31.70
C ALA A 345 19.87 37.46 -31.31
N ASP A 346 20.89 37.38 -30.45
CA ASP A 346 21.73 38.52 -30.07
C ASP A 346 22.82 38.86 -31.12
N GLY A 347 22.93 38.05 -32.18
CA GLY A 347 23.89 38.24 -33.26
C GLY A 347 25.35 37.95 -32.89
N SER A 348 25.63 37.40 -31.71
CA SER A 348 27.00 37.16 -31.25
C SER A 348 27.70 36.00 -31.97
N ARG A 349 26.93 35.12 -32.64
CA ARG A 349 27.46 33.99 -33.40
C ARG A 349 27.75 34.37 -34.85
N ALA A 350 29.03 34.36 -35.21
CA ALA A 350 29.49 34.56 -36.58
C ALA A 350 29.13 33.37 -37.49
N LEU A 351 28.77 33.67 -38.73
CA LEU A 351 28.68 32.70 -39.82
C LEU A 351 30.09 32.45 -40.38
N SER A 352 30.73 31.35 -39.99
CA SER A 352 32.12 31.06 -40.35
C SER A 352 32.31 30.39 -41.72
N GLY A 353 31.22 29.96 -42.36
CA GLY A 353 31.21 29.36 -43.70
C GLY A 353 30.57 30.28 -44.76
N ALA A 354 30.65 29.87 -46.04
CA ALA A 354 29.87 30.49 -47.11
C ALA A 354 28.42 29.98 -47.05
N TRP A 355 27.45 30.89 -47.02
CA TRP A 355 26.04 30.56 -46.97
C TRP A 355 25.36 30.87 -48.30
N ASP A 356 24.66 29.87 -48.84
CA ASP A 356 23.82 30.01 -50.02
C ASP A 356 22.37 30.22 -49.58
N MET A 357 21.79 31.37 -49.92
CA MET A 357 20.38 31.68 -49.64
C MET A 357 19.43 31.25 -50.77
N GLY A 358 19.94 30.57 -51.79
CA GLY A 358 19.21 30.22 -53.00
C GLY A 358 18.66 31.47 -53.68
N SER A 359 17.41 31.41 -54.13
CA SER A 359 16.73 32.54 -54.81
C SER A 359 16.05 33.52 -53.85
N GLN A 360 16.40 33.53 -52.56
CA GLN A 360 15.78 34.41 -51.56
C GLN A 360 16.46 35.79 -51.50
N ALA A 361 15.66 36.85 -51.31
CA ALA A 361 16.18 38.19 -51.10
C ALA A 361 16.68 38.40 -49.66
N VAL A 362 17.83 39.05 -49.51
CA VAL A 362 18.29 39.59 -48.22
C VAL A 362 17.77 41.01 -48.07
N THR A 363 17.09 41.31 -46.98
CA THR A 363 16.61 42.67 -46.65
C THR A 363 17.16 43.13 -45.31
N ASN A 364 17.23 44.44 -45.08
CA ASN A 364 17.74 45.05 -43.84
C ASN A 364 19.17 44.63 -43.46
N LEU A 365 20.03 44.38 -44.46
CA LEU A 365 21.45 44.08 -44.24
C LEU A 365 22.23 45.37 -43.94
N ASN A 366 22.88 45.43 -42.79
CA ASN A 366 23.85 46.47 -42.47
C ASN A 366 25.28 45.93 -42.67
N MET A 367 26.01 46.47 -43.64
CA MET A 367 27.42 46.10 -43.90
C MET A 367 28.32 47.23 -43.42
N ASP A 368 28.90 47.07 -42.23
CA ASP A 368 29.73 48.09 -41.58
C ASP A 368 31.11 48.26 -42.26
N SER A 369 31.64 47.18 -42.86
CA SER A 369 32.84 47.20 -43.70
C SER A 369 32.95 45.92 -44.55
N GLY A 370 33.76 45.96 -45.62
CA GLY A 370 34.04 44.80 -46.48
C GLY A 370 33.81 45.04 -47.97
N THR A 371 33.95 43.98 -48.78
CA THR A 371 33.76 44.00 -50.24
C THR A 371 32.68 43.00 -50.61
N ILE A 372 31.68 43.42 -51.39
CA ILE A 372 30.76 42.50 -52.06
C ILE A 372 31.42 42.12 -53.38
N ASP A 373 31.89 40.89 -53.50
CA ASP A 373 32.50 40.38 -54.72
C ASP A 373 31.44 39.78 -55.67
N GLY A 374 31.59 39.97 -56.97
CA GLY A 374 30.76 39.32 -58.00
C GLY A 374 29.28 39.70 -58.04
N ALA A 375 28.82 40.74 -57.34
CA ALA A 375 27.41 41.09 -57.29
C ALA A 375 26.90 41.82 -58.54
N THR A 376 25.77 41.34 -59.08
CA THR A 376 24.92 42.14 -59.98
C THR A 376 23.84 42.80 -59.13
N ILE A 377 24.03 44.07 -58.79
CA ILE A 377 23.01 44.87 -58.10
C ILE A 377 22.13 45.51 -59.16
N THR A 378 20.98 44.91 -59.42
CA THR A 378 19.90 45.59 -60.14
C THR A 378 19.18 46.50 -59.16
N ALA A 379 19.15 47.81 -59.45
CA ALA A 379 18.28 48.74 -58.73
C ALA A 379 16.83 48.22 -58.75
N PRO A 380 16.03 48.51 -57.71
CA PRO A 380 14.63 48.09 -57.65
C PRO A 380 13.82 48.55 -58.87
#